data_AF-A0A939ZXT8-F1
#
_entry.id   AF-A0A939ZXT8-F1
#
_cell.length_a   1.000
_cell.length_b   1.000
_cell.length_c   1.000
_cell.angle_alpha   90.00
_cell.angle_beta   90.00
_cell.angle_gamma   90.00
#
_symmetry.space_group_name_H-M   'P 1'
#
loop_
_entity.id
_entity.type
_entity.pdbx_description
1 polymer ?
#
loop_
_entity_poly.entity_id
_entity_poly.type
_entity_poly.pdbx_seq_one_letter_code
_entity_poly.pdbx_strand_id
1 'polypeptide(L)'
;MAIIKITDIRNKRAARQRPFLPAAAEGARIKICATGCSHCSAMRENTKEAVRLLGLPEEELECVSDFASISKLGVMSTPSLIVDGRLVSSGRVLPTDRIMGLIIEVMAETESKKASSTENDGN
;
A
#
# COMPACT_ATOMS: atom_id res chain seq x y z
N MET A 1 -42.12 -8.42 -7.72
CA MET A 1 -41.76 -7.02 -8.04
C MET A 1 -41.59 -6.27 -6.73
N ALA A 2 -40.46 -5.72 -6.30
CA ALA A 2 -39.19 -5.45 -6.95
C ALA A 2 -38.08 -5.51 -5.85
N ILE A 3 -37.00 -6.26 -6.12
CA ILE A 3 -35.57 -5.84 -5.99
C ILE A 3 -35.32 -4.72 -4.96
N ILE A 4 -34.60 -4.86 -3.84
CA ILE A 4 -33.34 -5.54 -3.54
C ILE A 4 -33.29 -5.80 -2.01
N LYS A 5 -33.27 -7.05 -1.55
CA LYS A 5 -32.82 -7.42 -0.19
C LYS A 5 -31.36 -7.86 -0.26
N ILE A 6 -30.40 -6.95 -0.45
CA ILE A 6 -28.98 -7.33 -0.53
C ILE A 6 -28.02 -6.17 -0.21
N THR A 7 -28.09 -5.61 0.99
CA THR A 7 -26.95 -4.84 1.56
C THR A 7 -25.89 -5.77 2.16
N ASP A 8 -25.75 -6.98 1.59
CA ASP A 8 -24.85 -8.06 1.99
C ASP A 8 -23.98 -8.55 0.79
N ILE A 9 -23.58 -7.61 -0.07
CA ILE A 9 -22.60 -7.83 -1.16
C ILE A 9 -21.22 -7.26 -0.81
N ARG A 10 -21.11 -6.56 0.33
CA ARG A 10 -19.84 -6.06 0.84
C ARG A 10 -19.01 -7.24 1.33
N ASN A 11 -17.92 -7.51 0.63
CA ASN A 11 -16.76 -8.25 1.12
C ASN A 11 -16.78 -9.79 1.00
N LYS A 12 -16.99 -10.30 -0.22
CA LYS A 12 -16.56 -11.66 -0.62
C LYS A 12 -15.32 -11.69 -1.53
N ARG A 13 -14.44 -10.68 -1.46
CA ARG A 13 -13.26 -10.57 -2.36
C ARG A 13 -11.90 -10.27 -1.71
N ALA A 14 -11.78 -10.13 -0.39
CA ALA A 14 -10.47 -9.90 0.24
C ALA A 14 -9.58 -11.17 0.42
N ALA A 15 -10.04 -12.33 -0.07
CA ALA A 15 -9.38 -13.63 0.17
C ALA A 15 -8.43 -14.11 -0.95
N ARG A 16 -8.16 -13.34 -2.01
CA ARG A 16 -7.36 -13.84 -3.16
C ARG A 16 -6.06 -13.11 -3.50
N GLN A 17 -5.73 -11.98 -2.89
CA GLN A 17 -4.38 -11.43 -3.08
C GLN A 17 -3.45 -11.98 -2.01
N ARG A 18 -2.53 -12.83 -2.49
CA ARG A 18 -1.37 -13.36 -1.77
C ARG A 18 -0.66 -12.19 -1.08
N PRO A 19 -0.37 -12.25 0.23
CA PRO A 19 0.44 -11.23 0.87
C PRO A 19 1.84 -11.31 0.26
N PHE A 20 2.17 -10.39 -0.64
CA PHE A 20 3.54 -10.21 -1.09
C PHE A 20 4.27 -9.49 0.05
N LEU A 21 4.75 -10.30 1.01
CA LEU A 21 5.73 -10.02 2.06
C LEU A 21 5.31 -9.19 3.30
N PRO A 22 5.15 -9.84 4.46
CA PRO A 22 5.01 -9.19 5.77
C PRO A 22 6.32 -8.97 6.56
N ALA A 23 7.52 -9.06 5.96
CA ALA A 23 8.74 -9.18 6.77
C ALA A 23 9.51 -7.87 7.10
N ALA A 24 9.08 -6.69 6.63
CA ALA A 24 9.83 -5.44 6.85
C ALA A 24 8.94 -4.20 7.11
N ALA A 25 7.78 -4.41 7.73
CA ALA A 25 6.83 -3.35 8.06
C ALA A 25 7.11 -2.65 9.40
N GLU A 26 8.33 -2.72 9.92
CA GLU A 26 8.75 -1.81 10.99
C GLU A 26 9.11 -0.47 10.34
N GLY A 27 8.38 0.59 10.71
CA GLY A 27 8.53 1.93 10.17
C GLY A 27 7.26 2.49 9.53
N ALA A 28 7.42 3.55 8.73
CA ALA A 28 6.33 4.35 8.17
C ALA A 28 5.23 3.52 7.49
N ARG A 29 3.96 3.92 7.72
CA ARG A 29 2.77 3.24 7.17
C ARG A 29 2.72 3.29 5.65
N ILE A 30 3.20 4.35 5.03
CA ILE A 30 3.18 4.56 3.58
C ILE A 30 4.62 4.62 3.08
N LYS A 31 4.98 3.69 2.19
CA LYS A 31 6.31 3.58 1.59
C LYS A 31 6.22 3.78 0.09
N ILE A 32 6.97 4.74 -0.45
CA ILE A 32 7.11 4.94 -1.89
C ILE A 32 8.48 4.43 -2.32
N CYS A 33 8.53 3.49 -3.27
CA CYS A 33 9.79 3.07 -3.88
C CYS A 33 10.01 3.82 -5.20
N ALA A 34 11.06 4.65 -5.23
CA ALA A 34 11.31 5.57 -6.33
C ALA A 34 12.82 5.81 -6.52
N THR A 35 13.35 5.38 -7.66
CA THR A 35 14.79 5.40 -7.98
C THR A 35 15.27 6.67 -8.71
N GLY A 36 14.54 7.80 -8.56
CA GLY A 36 14.99 9.12 -9.03
C GLY A 36 14.63 9.49 -10.49
N CYS A 37 13.72 8.76 -11.13
CA CYS A 37 13.25 9.07 -12.49
C CYS A 37 12.21 10.23 -12.53
N SER A 38 11.99 10.86 -13.68
CA SER A 38 10.99 11.95 -13.84
C SER A 38 9.57 11.50 -13.42
N HIS A 39 9.18 10.28 -13.77
CA HIS A 39 7.92 9.67 -13.34
C HIS A 39 7.84 9.43 -11.82
N CYS A 40 8.99 9.16 -11.20
CA CYS A 40 9.11 8.91 -9.78
C CYS A 40 8.85 10.20 -8.97
N SER A 41 9.26 11.36 -9.50
CA SER A 41 8.98 12.67 -8.90
C SER A 41 7.49 13.00 -8.91
N ALA A 42 6.81 12.74 -10.04
CA ALA A 42 5.36 12.96 -10.15
C ALA A 42 4.58 12.10 -9.15
N MET A 43 4.98 10.83 -8.97
CA MET A 43 4.37 9.94 -7.98
C MET A 43 4.58 10.43 -6.55
N ARG A 44 5.78 10.92 -6.22
CA ARG A 44 6.11 11.51 -4.91
C ARG A 44 5.21 12.72 -4.61
N GLU A 45 5.07 13.62 -5.57
CA GLU A 45 4.25 14.83 -5.40
C GLU A 45 2.76 14.50 -5.21
N ASN A 46 2.22 13.62 -6.06
CA ASN A 46 0.84 13.16 -5.93
C ASN A 46 0.58 12.46 -4.58
N THR A 47 1.53 11.65 -4.12
CA THR A 47 1.38 10.95 -2.83
C THR A 47 1.48 11.93 -1.66
N LYS A 48 2.40 12.91 -1.72
CA LYS A 48 2.51 13.95 -0.70
C LYS A 48 1.22 14.75 -0.59
N GLU A 49 0.62 15.10 -1.72
CA GLU A 49 -0.66 15.79 -1.74
C GLU A 49 -1.80 14.90 -1.19
N ALA A 50 -1.83 13.62 -1.54
CA ALA A 50 -2.80 12.67 -1.00
C ALA A 50 -2.70 12.56 0.54
N VAL A 51 -1.50 12.44 1.09
CA VAL A 51 -1.23 12.40 2.54
C VAL A 51 -1.70 13.69 3.22
N ARG A 52 -1.40 14.85 2.61
CA ARG A 52 -1.83 16.16 3.09
C ARG A 52 -3.36 16.30 3.12
N LEU A 53 -4.02 15.86 2.06
CA LEU A 53 -5.49 15.90 1.95
C LEU A 53 -6.17 14.92 2.92
N LEU A 54 -5.54 13.79 3.22
CA LEU A 54 -6.01 12.83 4.24
C LEU A 54 -5.71 13.30 5.68
N GLY A 55 -4.91 14.35 5.87
CA GLY A 55 -4.50 14.82 7.20
C GLY A 55 -3.59 13.84 7.94
N LEU A 56 -2.90 12.97 7.20
CA LEU A 56 -1.95 12.02 7.77
C LEU A 56 -0.60 12.72 8.04
N PRO A 57 0.13 12.33 9.09
CA PRO A 57 1.43 12.90 9.40
C PRO A 57 2.46 12.54 8.31
N GLU A 58 3.32 13.48 7.92
CA GLU A 58 4.40 13.25 6.94
C GLU A 58 5.39 12.16 7.41
N GLU A 59 5.44 11.89 8.72
CA GLU A 59 6.25 10.83 9.34
C GLU A 59 5.81 9.43 8.91
N GLU A 60 4.54 9.27 8.53
CA GLU A 60 4.02 8.03 7.95
C GLU A 60 4.37 7.87 6.48
N LEU A 61 4.93 8.90 5.83
CA LEU A 61 5.36 8.85 4.45
C LEU A 61 6.88 8.67 4.36
N GLU A 62 7.31 7.45 4.05
CA GLU A 62 8.71 7.14 3.79
C GLU A 62 8.93 6.99 2.29
N CYS A 63 10.01 7.58 1.79
CA CYS A 63 10.40 7.36 0.40
C CYS A 63 11.74 6.67 0.27
N VAL A 64 11.66 5.43 -0.20
CA VAL A 64 12.76 4.50 -0.39
C VAL A 64 13.31 4.70 -1.79
N SER A 65 14.51 5.25 -1.88
CA SER A 65 15.30 5.34 -3.12
C SER A 65 16.43 4.32 -3.20
N ASP A 66 16.61 3.52 -2.14
CA ASP A 66 17.66 2.52 -2.05
C ASP A 66 17.27 1.20 -2.75
N PHE A 67 18.05 0.80 -3.75
CA PHE A 67 17.78 -0.42 -4.51
C PHE A 67 17.80 -1.69 -3.67
N ALA A 68 18.62 -1.77 -2.62
CA ALA A 68 18.68 -2.94 -1.75
C ALA A 68 17.39 -3.06 -0.93
N SER A 69 16.88 -1.94 -0.40
CA SER A 69 15.57 -1.90 0.27
C SER A 69 14.41 -2.23 -0.67
N ILE A 70 14.41 -1.70 -1.91
CA ILE A 70 13.38 -1.98 -2.91
C ILE A 70 13.36 -3.47 -3.30
N SER A 71 14.54 -4.07 -3.46
CA SER A 71 14.68 -5.50 -3.79
C SER A 71 14.20 -6.40 -2.64
N LYS A 72 14.47 -6.02 -1.39
CA LYS A 72 13.94 -6.72 -0.20
C LYS A 72 12.41 -6.65 -0.11
N LEU A 73 11.82 -5.55 -0.57
CA LEU A 73 10.36 -5.38 -0.68
C LEU A 73 9.76 -6.17 -1.86
N GLY A 74 10.59 -6.81 -2.69
CA GLY A 74 10.14 -7.60 -3.83
C GLY A 74 9.55 -6.75 -4.97
N VAL A 75 9.85 -5.44 -4.99
CA VAL A 75 9.41 -4.54 -6.05
C VAL A 75 10.34 -4.71 -7.26
N MET A 76 9.83 -5.31 -8.34
CA MET A 76 10.57 -5.46 -9.60
C MET A 76 10.43 -4.25 -10.53
N SER A 77 9.50 -3.34 -10.26
CA SER A 77 9.22 -2.19 -11.12
C SER A 77 8.87 -0.94 -10.30
N THR A 78 9.68 0.11 -10.46
CA THR A 78 9.46 1.44 -9.90
C THR A 78 8.84 2.36 -10.95
N PRO A 79 8.00 3.34 -10.56
CA PRO A 79 7.60 3.69 -9.19
C PRO A 79 6.59 2.70 -8.57
N SER A 80 6.66 2.49 -7.26
CA SER A 80 5.67 1.68 -6.54
C SER A 80 5.25 2.29 -5.21
N LEU A 81 4.02 1.99 -4.81
CA LEU A 81 3.39 2.45 -3.57
C LEU A 81 3.05 1.25 -2.70
N ILE A 82 3.47 1.32 -1.44
CA ILE A 82 3.24 0.32 -0.42
C ILE A 82 2.53 1.01 0.75
N VAL A 83 1.47 0.39 1.27
CA VAL A 83 0.69 0.90 2.41
C VAL A 83 0.54 -0.25 3.41
N ASP A 84 0.88 -0.02 4.68
CA ASP A 84 0.91 -1.03 5.75
C ASP A 84 1.67 -2.31 5.35
N GLY A 85 2.80 -2.14 4.66
CA GLY A 85 3.61 -3.25 4.16
C GLY A 85 2.99 -4.03 2.99
N ARG A 86 1.83 -3.59 2.46
CA ARG A 86 1.19 -4.18 1.28
C ARG A 86 1.48 -3.35 0.04
N LEU A 87 1.99 -4.00 -1.01
CA LEU A 87 2.14 -3.38 -2.31
C LEU A 87 0.75 -3.13 -2.94
N VAL A 88 0.37 -1.86 -3.08
CA VAL A 88 -0.94 -1.47 -3.65
C VAL A 88 -0.85 -1.16 -5.14
N SER A 89 0.31 -0.69 -5.59
CA SER A 89 0.53 -0.31 -6.98
C SER A 89 2.02 -0.35 -7.33
N SER A 90 2.34 -0.79 -8.54
CA SER A 90 3.71 -0.81 -9.08
C SER A 90 3.71 -0.50 -10.57
N GLY A 91 4.78 0.18 -11.03
CA GLY A 91 5.06 0.44 -12.43
C GLY A 91 4.21 1.52 -13.11
N ARG A 92 3.36 2.26 -12.39
CA ARG A 92 2.53 3.35 -12.94
C ARG A 92 2.41 4.51 -11.97
N VAL A 93 2.42 5.73 -12.51
CA VAL A 93 2.11 6.95 -11.76
C VAL A 93 0.59 7.04 -11.63
N LEU A 94 0.11 7.08 -10.39
CA LEU A 94 -1.31 7.22 -10.10
C LEU A 94 -1.65 8.69 -9.80
N PRO A 95 -2.86 9.16 -10.16
CA PRO A 95 -3.33 10.46 -9.73
C PRO A 95 -3.62 10.47 -8.23
N THR A 96 -3.57 11.65 -7.63
CA THR A 96 -3.80 11.89 -6.19
C THR A 96 -5.08 11.23 -5.68
N ASP A 97 -6.20 11.39 -6.40
CA ASP A 97 -7.50 10.81 -6.01
C ASP A 97 -7.45 9.29 -5.88
N ARG A 98 -6.71 8.63 -6.80
CA ARG A 98 -6.59 7.18 -6.79
C ARG A 98 -5.70 6.71 -5.66
N ILE A 99 -4.63 7.45 -5.36
CA ILE A 99 -3.74 7.16 -4.24
C ILE A 99 -4.52 7.25 -2.92
N MET A 100 -5.32 8.30 -2.73
CA MET A 100 -6.18 8.44 -1.55
C MET A 100 -7.14 7.27 -1.42
N GLY A 101 -7.82 6.91 -2.52
CA GLY A 101 -8.73 5.77 -2.53
C GLY A 101 -8.06 4.45 -2.15
N LEU A 102 -6.84 4.21 -2.66
CA LEU A 102 -6.07 3.01 -2.31
C LEU A 102 -5.61 3.01 -0.85
N ILE A 103 -5.19 4.15 -0.30
CA ILE A 103 -4.80 4.26 1.10
C ILE A 103 -6.00 3.95 1.99
N ILE A 104 -7.16 4.57 1.73
CA ILE A 104 -8.40 4.32 2.47
C ILE A 104 -8.84 2.86 2.36
N GLU A 105 -8.79 2.29 1.15
CA GLU A 105 -9.16 0.90 0.89
C GLU A 105 -8.26 -0.07 1.68
N VAL A 106 -6.95 0.18 1.71
CA VAL A 106 -6.03 -0.67 2.48
C VAL A 106 -6.19 -0.49 3.97
N MET A 107 -6.35 0.73 4.48
CA MET A 107 -6.60 0.98 5.90
C MET A 107 -7.88 0.30 6.38
N ALA A 108 -8.91 0.17 5.53
CA ALA A 108 -10.11 -0.59 5.83
C ALA A 108 -9.89 -2.13 5.82
N GLU A 109 -8.91 -2.62 5.07
CA GLU A 109 -8.60 -4.05 4.97
C GLU A 109 -7.60 -4.55 6.03
N THR A 110 -6.70 -3.69 6.52
CA THR A 110 -5.65 -4.07 7.49
C THR A 110 -6.21 -4.52 8.83
N GLU A 111 -7.40 -4.01 9.22
CA GLU A 111 -8.10 -4.44 10.44
C GLU A 111 -8.57 -5.91 10.39
N SER A 112 -8.74 -6.50 9.20
CA SER A 112 -9.39 -7.81 9.07
C SER A 112 -8.42 -9.00 8.93
N LYS A 113 -7.11 -8.80 8.82
CA LYS A 113 -6.15 -9.87 8.46
C LYS A 113 -5.02 -10.13 9.47
N LYS A 114 -4.91 -9.36 10.55
CA LYS A 114 -3.92 -9.59 11.63
C LYS A 114 -4.39 -10.67 12.62
N ALA A 115 -4.83 -11.82 12.11
CA ALA A 115 -5.18 -13.02 12.89
C ALA A 115 -4.50 -14.30 12.36
N SER A 116 -3.51 -14.17 11.48
CA SER A 116 -2.70 -15.26 10.89
C SER A 116 -1.40 -14.59 10.46
N SER A 117 -0.25 -14.78 11.10
CA SER A 117 0.31 -16.03 11.58
C SER A 117 1.30 -15.76 12.71
N THR A 118 1.24 -16.59 13.73
CA THR A 118 2.21 -16.75 14.82
C THR A 118 3.30 -17.75 14.38
N GLU A 119 4.54 -17.52 14.82
CA GLU A 119 5.67 -18.48 15.01
C GLU A 119 6.48 -19.06 13.83
N ASN A 120 7.72 -19.45 14.21
CA ASN A 120 8.79 -20.29 13.61
C ASN A 120 9.87 -19.61 12.73
N ASP A 121 11.19 -19.83 12.87
CA ASP A 121 12.08 -20.74 13.65
C ASP A 121 13.39 -19.94 13.92
N GLY A 122 14.14 -20.05 15.03
CA GLY A 122 14.60 -21.28 15.65
C GLY A 122 15.85 -21.83 14.95
N ASN A 123 17.01 -21.17 15.10
CA ASN A 123 18.34 -21.82 15.10
C ASN A 123 19.41 -20.89 15.70
#